data_AF-A0A2N2H6N1-F1
#
_entry.id   AF-A0A2N2H6N1-F1
#
_cell.length_a   1.000
_cell.length_b   1.000
_cell.length_c   1.000
_cell.angle_alpha   90.00
_cell.angle_beta   90.00
_cell.angle_gamma   90.00
#
_symmetry.space_group_name_H-M   'P 1'
#
loop_
_entity.id
_entity.type
_entity.pdbx_description
1 polymer ?
#
loop_
_entity_poly.entity_id
_entity_poly.type
_entity_poly.pdbx_seq_one_letter_code
_entity_poly.pdbx_strand_id
1 'polypeptide(L)'
;MAIDENTFFRQVTLRICGKLDFEIALQECLIYLRSFMPGDRLHMNLYDLGLGALRTIAVATPTEARRVSVVMPLNDEGRKFLDDPNLPPVLMWNRVLMDPVARSIVQRTGQMNDSIMVMHLAIKGTKLGNLVLYAEGHDRYTEEHLKLFSTIYEPVAIALSNALRYDELNQLKELMADDIRYLQGRLKRFDGDVIGEDFGLKEVMEMVNEVAPLDSPVLLQGETGVGKEIVATAIHGLSRRKDGPFIQVNCGAIPETLIDSELFGHERGAFTGAISQKRGCFERANGGTIFLDEVGELPPHAQVRMLRVLQDKIVHRVGGASEIKVDIRIIAATHQNLYEMVQNKQFRADLWFRLHVFPIMIPPLRDRTEDIPALVNHFIEKKSRELQLPHLPKLSPGAIVPLMSYSWPGNVRELENVVERALILSKGRPVTFDSIVWADEGGERVAATPEKDESLNIDYINAKHMRKVLKMTKGRINGPGGAAVLLGLNPSTLRHRLKTLRIPHGRGKY
;
A
#
# COMPACT_ATOMS: atom_id res chain seq x y z
N MET A 1 -4.22 -56.10 -36.81
CA MET A 1 -5.62 -55.70 -36.52
C MET A 1 -5.77 -54.32 -37.11
N ALA A 2 -6.68 -54.09 -38.07
CA ALA A 2 -6.84 -52.76 -38.66
C ALA A 2 -7.24 -51.77 -37.55
N ILE A 3 -6.46 -50.70 -37.39
CA ILE A 3 -6.74 -49.66 -36.39
C ILE A 3 -8.00 -48.93 -36.85
N ASP A 4 -9.04 -48.91 -36.03
CA ASP A 4 -10.19 -48.04 -36.28
C ASP A 4 -9.82 -46.60 -35.90
N GLU A 5 -9.46 -45.81 -36.92
CA GLU A 5 -9.05 -44.41 -36.78
C GLU A 5 -10.09 -43.57 -36.05
N ASN A 6 -11.39 -43.86 -36.23
CA ASN A 6 -12.46 -43.14 -35.54
C ASN A 6 -12.47 -43.41 -34.04
N THR A 7 -12.28 -44.67 -33.64
CA THR A 7 -12.17 -45.05 -32.23
C THR A 7 -10.91 -44.44 -31.62
N PHE A 8 -9.77 -44.48 -32.33
CA PHE A 8 -8.52 -43.86 -31.88
C PHE A 8 -8.70 -42.36 -31.64
N PHE A 9 -9.20 -41.62 -32.64
CA PHE A 9 -9.46 -40.18 -32.57
C PHE A 9 -10.36 -39.83 -31.39
N ARG A 10 -11.48 -40.54 -31.24
CA ARG A 10 -12.45 -40.31 -30.16
C ARG A 10 -11.82 -40.53 -28.78
N GLN A 11 -11.05 -41.62 -28.62
CA GLN A 11 -10.45 -41.98 -27.34
C GLN A 11 -9.32 -41.02 -26.93
N VAL A 12 -8.53 -40.51 -27.87
CA VAL A 12 -7.55 -39.45 -27.60
C VAL A 12 -8.25 -38.16 -27.23
N THR A 13 -9.27 -37.76 -28.00
CA THR A 13 -10.05 -36.54 -27.76
C THR A 13 -10.66 -36.53 -26.35
N LEU A 14 -11.26 -37.63 -25.91
CA LEU A 14 -11.84 -37.74 -24.57
C LEU A 14 -10.79 -37.59 -23.46
N ARG A 15 -9.55 -38.06 -23.66
CA ARG A 15 -8.49 -37.96 -22.65
C ARG A 15 -7.87 -36.58 -22.59
N ILE A 16 -7.55 -36.01 -23.76
CA ILE A 16 -6.86 -34.71 -23.81
C ILE A 16 -7.81 -33.54 -23.49
N CYS A 17 -9.09 -33.64 -23.86
CA CYS A 17 -10.09 -32.59 -23.62
C CYS A 17 -10.93 -32.84 -22.35
N GLY A 18 -10.90 -34.03 -21.77
CA GLY A 18 -11.82 -34.43 -20.69
C GLY A 18 -11.41 -33.99 -19.29
N LYS A 19 -10.20 -33.46 -19.10
CA LYS A 19 -9.68 -33.02 -17.80
C LYS A 19 -9.19 -31.59 -17.84
N LEU A 20 -9.36 -30.89 -16.72
CA LEU A 20 -8.84 -29.54 -16.51
C LEU A 20 -7.35 -29.55 -16.12
N ASP A 21 -6.90 -30.61 -15.43
CA ASP A 21 -5.49 -30.82 -15.08
C ASP A 21 -4.73 -31.32 -16.31
N PHE A 22 -4.09 -30.38 -16.98
CA PHE A 22 -3.53 -30.59 -18.32
C PHE A 22 -2.38 -31.60 -18.32
N GLU A 23 -1.55 -31.65 -17.28
CA GLU A 23 -0.50 -32.65 -17.13
C GLU A 23 -1.06 -34.08 -17.01
N ILE A 24 -2.16 -34.26 -16.28
CA ILE A 24 -2.83 -35.55 -16.13
C ILE A 24 -3.45 -35.96 -17.48
N ALA A 25 -4.07 -35.02 -18.18
CA ALA A 25 -4.61 -35.25 -19.52
C ALA A 25 -3.52 -35.70 -20.51
N LEU A 26 -2.32 -35.09 -20.45
CA LEU A 26 -1.16 -35.48 -21.25
C LEU A 26 -0.71 -36.92 -20.94
N GLN A 27 -0.66 -37.30 -19.66
CA GLN A 27 -0.25 -38.64 -19.27
C GLN A 27 -1.22 -39.72 -19.73
N GLU A 28 -2.52 -39.50 -19.54
CA GLU A 28 -3.54 -40.43 -20.03
C GLU A 28 -3.49 -40.58 -21.56
N CYS A 29 -3.27 -39.45 -22.26
CA CYS A 29 -3.04 -39.45 -23.70
C CYS A 29 -1.82 -40.30 -24.06
N LEU A 30 -0.67 -40.09 -23.41
CA LEU A 30 0.55 -40.89 -23.64
C LEU A 30 0.31 -42.38 -23.41
N ILE A 31 -0.32 -42.77 -22.30
CA ILE A 31 -0.61 -44.18 -21.98
C ILE A 31 -1.45 -44.83 -23.08
N TYR A 32 -2.42 -44.10 -23.63
CA TYR A 32 -3.24 -44.58 -24.73
C TYR A 32 -2.48 -44.67 -26.05
N LEU A 33 -1.69 -43.64 -26.40
CA LEU A 33 -0.86 -43.63 -27.62
C LEU A 33 0.10 -44.82 -27.67
N ARG A 34 0.65 -45.24 -26.53
CA ARG A 34 1.57 -46.40 -26.43
C ARG A 34 0.97 -47.73 -26.90
N SER A 35 -0.35 -47.86 -26.95
CA SER A 35 -1.01 -49.04 -27.51
C SER A 35 -0.92 -49.11 -29.04
N PHE A 36 -0.55 -48.01 -29.72
CA PHE A 36 -0.55 -47.88 -31.18
C PHE A 36 0.79 -47.47 -31.77
N MET A 37 1.66 -46.81 -31.00
CA MET A 37 2.96 -46.32 -31.45
C MET A 37 3.97 -46.25 -30.29
N PRO A 38 5.29 -46.26 -30.58
CA PRO A 38 6.30 -46.05 -29.55
C PRO A 38 6.16 -44.67 -28.88
N GLY A 39 6.25 -44.64 -27.55
CA GLY A 39 6.09 -43.41 -26.80
C GLY A 39 6.57 -43.58 -25.37
N ASP A 40 7.65 -42.91 -25.02
CA ASP A 40 8.25 -42.97 -23.69
C ASP A 40 7.97 -41.68 -22.92
N ARG A 41 7.89 -40.54 -23.62
CA ARG A 41 7.66 -39.23 -23.02
C ARG A 41 6.85 -38.32 -23.93
N LEU A 42 6.02 -37.49 -23.33
CA LEU A 42 5.21 -36.49 -24.02
C LEU A 42 5.48 -35.12 -23.41
N HIS A 43 5.92 -34.17 -24.23
CA HIS A 43 6.23 -32.81 -23.79
C HIS A 43 5.27 -31.83 -24.47
N MET A 44 4.68 -30.92 -23.69
CA MET A 44 3.97 -29.77 -24.23
C MET A 44 4.80 -28.51 -24.03
N ASN A 45 5.05 -27.78 -25.12
CA ASN A 45 5.77 -26.52 -25.09
C ASN A 45 4.92 -25.40 -25.69
N LEU A 46 5.16 -24.18 -25.23
CA LEU A 46 4.59 -22.95 -25.77
C LEU A 46 5.65 -22.15 -26.52
N TYR A 47 5.25 -21.48 -27.59
CA TYR A 47 6.10 -20.49 -28.24
C TYR A 47 6.05 -19.18 -27.45
N ASP A 48 7.21 -18.72 -27.00
CA ASP A 48 7.39 -17.38 -26.48
C ASP A 48 7.99 -16.51 -27.58
N LEU A 49 7.10 -15.88 -28.37
CA LEU A 49 7.46 -15.08 -29.54
C LEU A 49 8.27 -13.82 -29.15
N GLY A 50 8.04 -13.26 -27.96
CA GLY A 50 8.76 -12.07 -27.49
C GLY A 50 10.21 -12.37 -27.11
N LEU A 51 10.46 -13.55 -26.54
CA LEU A 51 11.81 -13.98 -26.14
C LEU A 51 12.51 -14.83 -27.22
N GLY A 52 11.81 -15.20 -28.29
CA GLY A 52 12.29 -16.15 -29.29
C GLY A 52 12.73 -17.46 -28.64
N ALA A 53 11.87 -18.01 -27.78
CA ALA A 53 12.15 -19.16 -26.93
C ALA A 53 10.99 -20.17 -26.93
N LEU A 54 11.28 -21.41 -26.54
CA LEU A 54 10.29 -22.43 -26.22
C LEU A 54 10.17 -22.58 -24.71
N ARG A 55 8.95 -22.55 -24.19
CA ARG A 55 8.69 -22.83 -22.77
C ARG A 55 8.00 -24.17 -22.60
N THR A 56 8.67 -25.15 -22.02
CA THR A 56 8.03 -26.42 -21.65
C THR A 56 7.10 -26.17 -20.46
N ILE A 57 5.82 -26.50 -20.63
CA ILE A 57 4.79 -26.29 -19.60
C ILE A 57 4.33 -27.58 -18.91
N ALA A 58 4.49 -28.72 -19.59
CA ALA A 58 4.12 -30.02 -19.03
C ALA A 58 5.00 -31.12 -19.63
N VAL A 59 5.35 -32.10 -18.80
CA VAL A 59 6.05 -33.32 -19.19
C VAL A 59 5.29 -34.50 -18.58
N ALA A 60 5.02 -35.51 -19.41
CA ALA A 60 4.41 -36.75 -18.99
C ALA A 60 5.24 -37.97 -19.41
N THR A 61 5.29 -38.95 -18.52
CA THR A 61 5.82 -40.31 -18.72
C THR A 61 4.72 -41.31 -18.33
N PRO A 62 4.89 -42.61 -18.61
CA PRO A 62 3.89 -43.61 -18.23
C PRO A 62 3.60 -43.66 -16.73
N THR A 63 4.52 -43.20 -15.89
CA THR A 63 4.43 -43.28 -14.42
C THR A 63 4.19 -41.95 -13.75
N GLU A 64 4.57 -40.83 -14.38
CA GLU A 64 4.50 -39.50 -13.77
C GLU A 64 4.02 -38.44 -14.77
N ALA A 65 3.25 -37.48 -14.28
CA ALA A 65 2.93 -36.24 -14.97
C ALA A 65 3.33 -35.06 -14.11
N ARG A 66 4.02 -34.08 -14.70
CA ARG A 66 4.43 -32.87 -13.97
C ARG A 66 4.25 -31.62 -14.80
N ARG A 67 3.75 -30.59 -14.14
CA ARG A 67 3.81 -29.22 -14.65
C ARG A 67 5.21 -28.67 -14.43
N VAL A 68 5.80 -28.09 -15.45
CA VAL A 68 7.15 -27.51 -15.41
C VAL A 68 7.10 -26.11 -16.03
N SER A 69 8.12 -25.30 -15.76
CA SER A 69 8.29 -24.00 -16.42
C SER A 69 9.76 -23.84 -16.76
N VAL A 70 10.18 -24.48 -17.84
CA VAL A 70 11.56 -24.44 -18.32
C VAL A 70 11.60 -23.66 -19.62
N VAL A 71 12.27 -22.51 -19.60
CA VAL A 71 12.44 -21.65 -20.78
C VAL A 71 13.73 -22.04 -21.49
N MET A 72 13.61 -22.35 -22.77
CA MET A 72 14.71 -22.75 -23.63
C MET A 72 14.83 -21.73 -24.78
N PRO A 73 15.87 -20.87 -24.77
CA PRO A 73 16.07 -19.92 -25.86
C PRO A 73 16.41 -20.68 -27.14
N LEU A 74 15.76 -20.30 -28.24
CA LEU A 74 16.03 -20.87 -29.56
C LEU A 74 17.22 -20.15 -30.21
N ASN A 75 18.02 -20.91 -30.95
CA ASN A 75 19.02 -20.34 -31.85
C ASN A 75 18.36 -19.81 -33.14
N ASP A 76 19.11 -19.07 -33.96
CA ASP A 76 18.59 -18.45 -35.19
C ASP A 76 18.07 -19.47 -36.20
N GLU A 77 18.69 -20.66 -36.27
CA GLU A 77 18.26 -21.76 -37.15
C GLU A 77 16.88 -22.30 -36.72
N GLY A 78 16.70 -22.58 -35.43
CA GLY A 78 15.42 -23.05 -34.88
C GLY A 78 14.31 -22.01 -34.99
N ARG A 79 14.63 -20.71 -34.84
CA ARG A 79 13.67 -19.62 -35.05
C ARG A 79 13.20 -19.56 -36.50
N LYS A 80 14.13 -19.52 -37.46
CA LYS A 80 13.80 -19.50 -38.90
C LYS A 80 12.98 -20.70 -39.31
N PHE A 81 13.31 -21.88 -38.79
CA PHE A 81 12.55 -23.10 -39.06
C PHE A 81 11.10 -23.00 -38.54
N LEU A 82 10.92 -22.48 -37.33
CA LEU A 82 9.59 -22.30 -36.76
C LEU A 82 8.80 -21.17 -37.40
N ASP A 83 9.46 -20.17 -37.99
CA ASP A 83 8.82 -19.04 -38.67
C ASP A 83 8.35 -19.37 -40.09
N ASP A 84 8.78 -20.49 -40.68
CA ASP A 84 8.37 -20.92 -42.02
C ASP A 84 6.83 -21.04 -42.12
N PRO A 85 6.16 -20.29 -43.01
CA PRO A 85 4.71 -20.38 -43.20
C PRO A 85 4.26 -21.71 -43.81
N ASN A 86 5.16 -22.47 -44.43
CA ASN A 86 4.87 -23.77 -45.05
C ASN A 86 5.26 -24.95 -44.15
N LEU A 87 5.61 -24.71 -42.88
CA LEU A 87 5.98 -25.76 -41.94
C LEU A 87 4.81 -26.76 -41.78
N PRO A 88 5.03 -28.07 -42.04
CA PRO A 88 3.99 -29.06 -41.84
C PRO A 88 3.49 -29.11 -40.38
N PRO A 89 2.18 -29.34 -40.15
CA PRO A 89 1.62 -29.34 -38.81
C PRO A 89 2.16 -30.48 -37.93
N VAL A 90 2.59 -31.58 -38.55
CA VAL A 90 3.20 -32.71 -37.86
C VAL A 90 4.43 -33.17 -38.64
N LEU A 91 5.54 -33.35 -37.93
CA LEU A 91 6.82 -33.80 -38.46
C LEU A 91 7.31 -35.02 -37.68
N MET A 92 8.03 -35.90 -38.35
CA MET A 92 8.65 -37.09 -37.78
C MET A 92 10.15 -37.04 -38.03
N TRP A 93 10.92 -37.21 -36.96
CA TRP A 93 12.38 -37.31 -37.02
C TRP A 93 12.82 -38.57 -36.29
N ASN A 94 13.26 -39.58 -37.05
CA ASN A 94 13.80 -40.82 -36.50
C ASN A 94 15.21 -40.66 -35.89
N ARG A 95 15.77 -39.45 -35.97
CA ARG A 95 16.98 -39.02 -35.30
C ARG A 95 16.76 -37.59 -34.80
N VAL A 96 16.65 -37.40 -33.48
CA VAL A 96 16.33 -36.11 -32.85
C VAL A 96 17.26 -34.97 -33.28
N LEU A 97 18.53 -35.25 -33.56
CA LEU A 97 19.52 -34.26 -34.01
C LEU A 97 19.25 -33.68 -35.41
N MET A 98 18.35 -34.30 -36.19
CA MET A 98 17.96 -33.77 -37.50
C MET A 98 16.94 -32.64 -37.39
N ASP A 99 16.20 -32.55 -36.28
CA ASP A 99 15.28 -31.44 -36.02
C ASP A 99 16.06 -30.17 -35.62
N PRO A 100 15.95 -29.05 -36.36
CA PRO A 100 16.69 -27.82 -36.05
C PRO A 100 16.40 -27.27 -34.66
N VAL A 101 15.16 -27.45 -34.17
CA VAL A 101 14.72 -27.01 -32.86
C VAL A 101 15.28 -27.91 -31.77
N ALA A 102 15.05 -29.22 -31.84
CA ALA A 102 15.54 -30.17 -30.85
C ALA A 102 17.07 -30.27 -30.82
N ARG A 103 17.78 -30.05 -31.93
CA ARG A 103 19.25 -30.00 -31.96
C ARG A 103 19.80 -28.96 -30.97
N SER A 104 19.18 -27.78 -30.90
CA SER A 104 19.57 -26.72 -29.96
C SER A 104 19.31 -27.10 -28.48
N ILE A 105 18.34 -27.97 -28.25
CA ILE A 105 17.90 -28.44 -26.93
C ILE A 105 18.74 -29.64 -26.46
N VAL A 106 18.93 -30.63 -27.32
CA VAL A 106 19.63 -31.90 -27.06
C VAL A 106 21.13 -31.69 -26.77
N GLN A 107 21.77 -30.70 -27.39
CA GLN A 107 23.14 -30.30 -27.06
C GLN A 107 23.32 -29.87 -25.60
N ARG A 108 22.24 -29.47 -24.91
CA ARG A 108 22.25 -29.03 -23.52
C ARG A 108 21.76 -30.08 -22.53
N THR A 109 20.91 -31.01 -22.95
CA THR A 109 20.27 -32.03 -22.09
C THR A 109 20.93 -33.41 -22.17
N GLY A 110 21.74 -33.70 -23.19
CA GLY A 110 22.56 -34.92 -23.31
C GLY A 110 21.84 -36.17 -23.82
N GLN A 111 20.55 -36.11 -24.16
CA GLN A 111 19.78 -37.25 -24.68
C GLN A 111 19.77 -37.27 -26.21
N MET A 112 20.73 -38.00 -26.80
CA MET A 112 21.04 -37.89 -28.24
C MET A 112 20.46 -39.02 -29.13
N ASN A 113 19.84 -40.05 -28.54
CA ASN A 113 19.47 -41.27 -29.24
C ASN A 113 17.96 -41.45 -29.43
N ASP A 114 17.17 -40.38 -29.39
CA ASP A 114 15.72 -40.47 -29.47
C ASP A 114 15.21 -40.27 -30.91
N SER A 115 14.05 -40.88 -31.18
CA SER A 115 13.15 -40.53 -32.28
C SER A 115 12.06 -39.61 -31.74
N ILE A 116 11.64 -38.61 -32.51
CA ILE A 116 10.58 -37.67 -32.12
C ILE A 116 9.49 -37.53 -33.19
N MET A 117 8.25 -37.35 -32.74
CA MET A 117 7.18 -36.75 -33.54
C MET A 117 6.81 -35.40 -32.92
N VAL A 118 6.83 -34.36 -33.75
CA VAL A 118 6.56 -32.98 -33.34
C VAL A 118 5.28 -32.51 -34.02
N MET A 119 4.33 -32.06 -33.22
CA MET A 119 3.08 -31.48 -33.69
C MET A 119 3.08 -29.98 -33.37
N HIS A 120 3.12 -29.14 -34.40
CA HIS A 120 3.14 -27.68 -34.31
C HIS A 120 1.71 -27.13 -34.23
N LEU A 121 1.28 -26.82 -33.01
CA LEU A 121 -0.09 -26.50 -32.67
C LEU A 121 -0.39 -25.02 -32.97
N ALA A 122 -1.40 -24.79 -33.80
CA ALA A 122 -1.90 -23.47 -34.14
C ALA A 122 -3.43 -23.45 -34.17
N ILE A 123 -4.03 -22.32 -33.81
CA ILE A 123 -5.47 -22.08 -33.96
C ILE A 123 -5.69 -20.76 -34.69
N LYS A 124 -6.48 -20.79 -35.77
CA LYS A 124 -6.82 -19.60 -36.58
C LYS A 124 -5.59 -18.79 -37.02
N GLY A 125 -4.49 -19.46 -37.34
CA GLY A 125 -3.23 -18.84 -37.76
C GLY A 125 -2.29 -18.40 -36.62
N THR A 126 -2.75 -18.45 -35.36
CA THR A 126 -1.90 -18.15 -34.19
C THR A 126 -1.15 -19.41 -33.76
N LYS A 127 0.19 -19.40 -33.86
CA LYS A 127 1.06 -20.45 -33.34
C LYS A 127 1.02 -20.44 -31.81
N LEU A 128 0.59 -21.55 -31.21
CA LEU A 128 0.47 -21.68 -29.75
C LEU A 128 1.71 -22.32 -29.13
N GLY A 129 2.16 -23.42 -29.74
CA GLY A 129 3.17 -24.27 -29.15
C GLY A 129 3.39 -25.55 -29.93
N ASN A 130 4.00 -26.55 -29.30
CA ASN A 130 4.10 -27.87 -29.88
C ASN A 130 3.93 -28.99 -28.86
N LEU A 131 3.42 -30.12 -29.35
CA LEU A 131 3.41 -31.39 -28.64
C LEU A 131 4.53 -32.26 -29.22
N VAL A 132 5.40 -32.79 -28.37
CA VAL A 132 6.52 -33.64 -28.78
C VAL A 132 6.39 -35.00 -28.12
N LEU A 133 6.22 -36.04 -28.93
CA LEU A 133 6.26 -37.44 -28.49
C LEU A 133 7.67 -37.99 -28.75
N TYR A 134 8.32 -38.46 -27.69
CA TYR A 134 9.64 -39.06 -27.73
C TYR A 134 9.54 -40.58 -27.65
N ALA A 135 10.38 -41.26 -28.43
CA ALA A 135 10.67 -42.68 -28.28
C ALA A 135 12.18 -42.89 -28.19
N GLU A 136 12.63 -43.66 -27.19
CA GLU A 136 14.02 -44.02 -27.02
C GLU A 136 14.50 -44.92 -28.17
N GLY A 137 15.65 -44.58 -28.74
CA GLY A 137 16.25 -45.25 -29.89
C GLY A 137 16.01 -44.53 -31.22
N HIS A 138 16.83 -44.90 -32.22
CA HIS A 138 16.70 -44.42 -33.59
C HIS A 138 15.65 -45.25 -34.35
N ASP A 139 15.07 -44.64 -35.38
CA ASP A 139 14.19 -45.32 -36.35
C ASP A 139 12.96 -45.99 -35.72
N ARG A 140 12.36 -45.33 -34.72
CA ARG A 140 11.20 -45.86 -33.97
C ARG A 140 9.86 -45.55 -34.63
N TYR A 141 9.77 -44.50 -35.47
CA TYR A 141 8.52 -44.08 -36.08
C TYR A 141 8.42 -44.45 -37.56
N THR A 142 7.19 -44.75 -38.00
CA THR A 142 6.82 -45.12 -39.36
C THR A 142 5.85 -44.07 -39.93
N GLU A 143 5.65 -44.08 -41.25
CA GLU A 143 4.64 -43.20 -41.88
C GLU A 143 3.21 -43.48 -41.38
N GLU A 144 2.90 -44.73 -40.99
CA GLU A 144 1.61 -45.07 -40.38
C GLU A 144 1.44 -44.39 -39.02
N HIS A 145 2.49 -44.35 -38.20
CA HIS A 145 2.48 -43.60 -36.94
C HIS A 145 2.26 -42.10 -37.19
N LEU A 146 2.94 -41.53 -38.18
CA LEU A 146 2.78 -40.12 -38.55
C LEU A 146 1.35 -39.79 -38.99
N LYS A 147 0.75 -40.64 -39.85
CA LYS A 147 -0.65 -40.48 -40.29
C LYS A 147 -1.60 -40.55 -39.11
N LEU A 148 -1.45 -41.56 -38.25
CA LEU A 148 -2.31 -41.75 -37.09
C LEU A 148 -2.18 -40.60 -36.08
N PHE A 149 -0.95 -40.16 -35.77
CA PHE A 149 -0.69 -39.04 -34.87
C PHE A 149 -1.21 -37.70 -35.45
N SER A 150 -1.25 -37.55 -36.77
CA SER A 150 -1.82 -36.35 -37.41
C SER A 150 -3.33 -36.22 -37.24
N THR A 151 -4.06 -37.34 -37.09
CA THR A 151 -5.53 -37.31 -36.91
C THR A 151 -5.97 -36.55 -35.65
N ILE A 152 -5.11 -36.50 -34.62
CA ILE A 152 -5.42 -35.88 -33.32
C ILE A 152 -4.96 -34.42 -33.23
N TYR A 153 -4.53 -33.82 -34.35
CA TYR A 153 -4.06 -32.43 -34.40
C TYR A 153 -5.07 -31.44 -33.79
N GLU A 154 -6.28 -31.42 -34.33
CA GLU A 154 -7.33 -30.48 -33.92
C GLU A 154 -7.71 -30.60 -32.44
N PRO A 155 -8.03 -31.80 -31.89
CA PRO A 155 -8.38 -31.90 -30.48
C PRO A 155 -7.23 -31.51 -29.55
N VAL A 156 -5.97 -31.80 -29.90
CA VAL A 156 -4.80 -31.39 -29.11
C VAL A 156 -4.61 -29.87 -29.15
N ALA A 157 -4.76 -29.23 -30.32
CA ALA A 157 -4.65 -27.78 -30.45
C ALA A 157 -5.72 -27.07 -29.62
N ILE A 158 -6.97 -27.54 -29.70
CA ILE A 158 -8.10 -27.02 -28.91
C ILE A 158 -7.85 -27.20 -27.42
N ALA A 159 -7.40 -28.38 -26.99
CA ALA A 159 -7.08 -28.64 -25.58
C ALA A 159 -5.99 -27.69 -25.06
N LEU A 160 -4.92 -27.47 -25.83
CA LEU A 160 -3.87 -26.51 -25.46
C LEU A 160 -4.42 -25.09 -25.33
N SER A 161 -5.21 -24.63 -26.31
CA SER A 161 -5.82 -23.29 -26.24
C SER A 161 -6.77 -23.14 -25.06
N ASN A 162 -7.53 -24.16 -24.72
CA ASN A 162 -8.43 -24.14 -23.57
C ASN A 162 -7.65 -24.11 -22.26
N ALA A 163 -6.58 -24.90 -22.15
CA ALA A 163 -5.69 -24.90 -20.98
C ALA A 163 -5.03 -23.53 -20.78
N LEU A 164 -4.55 -22.90 -21.85
CA LEU A 164 -3.98 -21.54 -21.81
C LEU A 164 -5.00 -20.51 -21.32
N ARG A 165 -6.22 -20.53 -21.88
CA ARG A 165 -7.30 -19.63 -21.47
C ARG A 165 -7.72 -19.87 -20.03
N TYR A 166 -7.80 -21.12 -19.59
CA TYR A 166 -8.15 -21.46 -18.22
C TYR A 166 -7.10 -20.97 -17.22
N ASP A 167 -5.82 -21.08 -17.56
CA ASP A 167 -4.73 -20.55 -16.74
C ASP A 167 -4.80 -19.03 -16.61
N GLU A 168 -5.03 -18.32 -17.71
CA GLU A 168 -5.22 -16.86 -17.73
C GLU A 168 -6.44 -16.44 -16.89
N LEU A 169 -7.55 -17.16 -17.00
CA LEU A 169 -8.77 -16.90 -16.23
C LEU A 169 -8.54 -17.08 -14.73
N ASN A 170 -7.82 -18.12 -14.32
CA ASN A 170 -7.48 -18.35 -12.92
C ASN A 170 -6.53 -17.29 -12.37
N GLN A 171 -5.51 -16.89 -13.14
CA GLN A 171 -4.62 -15.79 -12.77
C GLN A 171 -5.41 -14.49 -12.57
N LEU A 172 -6.30 -14.15 -13.50
CA LEU A 172 -7.14 -12.95 -13.39
C LEU A 172 -8.06 -13.02 -12.16
N LYS A 173 -8.65 -14.19 -11.88
CA LYS A 173 -9.51 -14.39 -10.71
C LYS A 173 -8.75 -14.22 -9.40
N GLU A 174 -7.53 -14.75 -9.29
CA GLU A 174 -6.66 -14.56 -8.11
C GLU A 174 -6.30 -13.09 -7.92
N LEU A 175 -5.95 -12.38 -9.00
CA LEU A 175 -5.66 -10.95 -8.97
C LEU A 175 -6.88 -10.12 -8.52
N MET A 176 -8.07 -10.41 -9.06
CA MET A 176 -9.30 -9.74 -8.65
C MET A 176 -9.64 -9.99 -7.18
N ALA A 177 -9.47 -11.23 -6.70
CA ALA A 177 -9.70 -11.55 -5.29
C ALA A 177 -8.74 -10.77 -4.38
N ASP A 178 -7.51 -10.54 -4.82
CA ASP A 178 -6.53 -9.74 -4.11
C ASP A 178 -6.87 -8.24 -4.11
N ASP A 179 -7.37 -7.71 -5.23
CA ASP A 179 -7.88 -6.34 -5.32
C ASP A 179 -9.11 -6.12 -4.44
N ILE A 180 -10.04 -7.06 -4.41
CA ILE A 180 -11.21 -6.99 -3.52
C ILE A 180 -10.78 -6.94 -2.05
N ARG A 181 -9.89 -7.84 -1.62
CA ARG A 181 -9.38 -7.83 -0.23
C ARG A 181 -8.70 -6.51 0.11
N TYR A 182 -7.88 -6.00 -0.80
CA TYR A 182 -7.17 -4.74 -0.61
C TYR A 182 -8.15 -3.56 -0.48
N LEU A 183 -9.13 -3.46 -1.37
CA LEU A 183 -10.11 -2.37 -1.35
C LEU A 183 -11.06 -2.46 -0.15
N GLN A 184 -11.51 -3.66 0.23
CA GLN A 184 -12.35 -3.88 1.41
C GLN A 184 -11.64 -3.44 2.71
N GLY A 185 -10.33 -3.66 2.82
CA GLY A 185 -9.54 -3.19 3.97
C GLY A 185 -9.39 -1.67 4.06
N ARG A 186 -9.75 -0.93 3.00
CA ARG A 186 -9.46 0.49 2.84
C ARG A 186 -10.68 1.35 2.54
N LEU A 187 -11.87 0.77 2.59
CA LEU A 187 -13.13 1.43 2.30
C LEU A 187 -13.55 2.35 3.47
N LYS A 188 -12.81 3.45 3.65
CA LYS A 188 -13.33 4.67 4.28
C LYS A 188 -13.53 5.66 3.14
N ARG A 189 -14.76 5.76 2.63
CA ARG A 189 -15.13 6.87 1.75
C ARG A 189 -15.05 8.14 2.59
N PHE A 190 -14.27 9.10 2.13
CA PHE A 190 -14.24 10.43 2.69
C PHE A 190 -15.33 11.24 1.98
N ASP A 191 -16.48 11.39 2.64
CA ASP A 191 -17.63 12.20 2.18
C ASP A 191 -17.62 13.61 2.81
N GLY A 192 -16.46 14.14 3.18
CA GLY A 192 -16.35 15.39 3.94
C GLY A 192 -15.90 16.58 3.11
N ASP A 193 -16.56 17.73 3.30
CA ASP A 193 -16.07 19.04 2.89
C ASP A 193 -14.82 19.44 3.71
N VAL A 194 -13.93 20.25 3.12
CA VAL A 194 -12.75 20.78 3.81
C VAL A 194 -13.16 21.92 4.73
N ILE A 195 -13.08 21.70 6.04
CA ILE A 195 -13.43 22.72 7.03
C ILE A 195 -12.33 23.79 7.07
N GLY A 196 -12.72 25.06 6.92
CA GLY A 196 -11.79 26.19 6.86
C GLY A 196 -11.43 26.62 5.43
N GLU A 197 -12.05 26.02 4.41
CA GLU A 197 -11.82 26.36 2.99
C GLU A 197 -11.98 27.86 2.69
N ASP A 198 -12.96 28.54 3.29
CA ASP A 198 -13.16 29.99 3.10
C ASP A 198 -12.41 30.86 4.12
N PHE A 199 -11.66 30.25 5.04
CA PHE A 199 -11.01 30.90 6.18
C PHE A 199 -9.51 30.57 6.22
N GLY A 200 -9.05 29.84 7.23
CA GLY A 200 -7.63 29.58 7.47
C GLY A 200 -6.94 28.68 6.44
N LEU A 201 -7.71 28.00 5.58
CA LEU A 201 -7.19 27.20 4.47
C LEU A 201 -7.43 27.82 3.10
N LYS A 202 -7.90 29.06 3.01
CA LYS A 202 -8.27 29.68 1.74
C LYS A 202 -7.15 29.67 0.71
N GLU A 203 -5.96 30.14 1.08
CA GLU A 203 -4.79 30.15 0.19
C GLU A 203 -4.37 28.73 -0.24
N VAL A 204 -4.50 27.76 0.68
CA VAL A 204 -4.24 26.34 0.39
C VAL A 204 -5.25 25.83 -0.64
N MET A 205 -6.52 26.15 -0.49
CA MET A 205 -7.58 25.70 -1.38
C MET A 205 -7.55 26.40 -2.74
N GLU A 206 -7.11 27.66 -2.81
CA GLU A 206 -6.82 28.34 -4.09
C GLU A 206 -5.72 27.59 -4.86
N MET A 207 -4.60 27.24 -4.22
CA MET A 207 -3.55 26.43 -4.82
C MET A 207 -4.03 25.02 -5.22
N VAL A 208 -4.89 24.39 -4.41
CA VAL A 208 -5.51 23.09 -4.73
C VAL A 208 -6.35 23.21 -6.01
N ASN A 209 -7.17 24.25 -6.14
CA ASN A 209 -8.00 24.48 -7.32
C ASN A 209 -7.18 24.72 -8.59
N GLU A 210 -6.03 25.38 -8.49
CA GLU A 210 -5.11 25.59 -9.62
C GLU A 210 -4.43 24.28 -10.07
N VAL A 211 -3.98 23.45 -9.11
CA VAL A 211 -3.20 22.25 -9.44
C VAL A 211 -4.08 21.02 -9.70
N ALA A 212 -5.31 20.96 -9.18
CA ALA A 212 -6.17 19.78 -9.30
C ALA A 212 -6.44 19.35 -10.76
N PRO A 213 -6.65 20.24 -11.75
CA PRO A 213 -6.85 19.85 -13.14
C PRO A 213 -5.59 19.33 -13.86
N LEU A 214 -4.41 19.50 -13.26
CA LEU A 214 -3.11 19.13 -13.83
C LEU A 214 -2.63 17.76 -13.33
N ASP A 215 -1.76 17.10 -14.10
CA ASP A 215 -1.14 15.81 -13.73
C ASP A 215 0.20 15.96 -13.00
N SER A 216 0.62 17.20 -12.71
CA SER A 216 1.88 17.50 -12.03
C SER A 216 1.93 16.88 -10.62
N PRO A 217 3.11 16.38 -10.17
CA PRO A 217 3.31 15.97 -8.79
C PRO A 217 3.08 17.13 -7.81
N VAL A 218 2.39 16.85 -6.71
CA VAL A 218 2.13 17.82 -5.63
C VAL A 218 2.83 17.35 -4.36
N LEU A 219 3.53 18.26 -3.68
CA LEU A 219 4.17 18.00 -2.39
C LEU A 219 3.46 18.79 -1.29
N LEU A 220 2.75 18.09 -0.41
CA LEU A 220 2.10 18.66 0.76
C LEU A 220 3.09 18.70 1.93
N GLN A 221 3.31 19.88 2.49
CA GLN A 221 4.22 20.09 3.60
C GLN A 221 3.47 20.70 4.77
N GLY A 222 3.82 20.28 5.99
CA GLY A 222 3.22 20.81 7.20
C GLY A 222 3.34 19.83 8.35
N GLU A 223 3.10 20.32 9.56
CA GLU A 223 3.23 19.54 10.79
C GLU A 223 2.33 18.29 10.79
N THR A 224 2.63 17.35 11.68
CA THR A 224 1.78 16.19 11.90
C THR A 224 0.41 16.62 12.43
N GLY A 225 -0.66 16.08 11.85
CA GLY A 225 -2.03 16.36 12.30
C GLY A 225 -2.69 17.61 11.71
N VAL A 226 -2.09 18.31 10.74
CA VAL A 226 -2.72 19.48 10.07
C VAL A 226 -3.80 19.14 9.04
N GLY A 227 -3.94 17.86 8.67
CA GLY A 227 -4.94 17.41 7.68
C GLY A 227 -4.42 17.21 6.26
N LYS A 228 -3.14 16.82 6.08
CA LYS A 228 -2.54 16.52 4.76
C LYS A 228 -3.36 15.53 3.92
N GLU A 229 -3.91 14.49 4.57
CA GLU A 229 -4.81 13.50 3.93
C GLU A 229 -6.07 14.12 3.32
N ILE A 230 -6.66 15.12 4.00
CA ILE A 230 -7.89 15.79 3.56
C ILE A 230 -7.59 16.63 2.33
N VAL A 231 -6.49 17.39 2.35
CA VAL A 231 -6.05 18.20 1.20
C VAL A 231 -5.70 17.31 0.00
N ALA A 232 -5.03 16.18 0.20
CA ALA A 232 -4.75 15.22 -0.86
C ALA A 232 -6.04 14.65 -1.48
N THR A 233 -7.06 14.38 -0.65
CA THR A 233 -8.37 13.92 -1.09
C THR A 233 -9.09 14.99 -1.91
N ALA A 234 -9.04 16.25 -1.48
CA ALA A 234 -9.61 17.38 -2.22
C ALA A 234 -8.95 17.56 -3.61
N ILE A 235 -7.61 17.49 -3.68
CA ILE A 235 -6.88 17.53 -4.95
C ILE A 235 -7.35 16.43 -5.90
N HIS A 236 -7.52 15.19 -5.40
CA HIS A 236 -8.01 14.09 -6.23
C HIS A 236 -9.46 14.30 -6.67
N GLY A 237 -10.36 14.69 -5.77
CA GLY A 237 -11.78 14.91 -6.05
C GLY A 237 -12.05 16.02 -7.07
N LEU A 238 -11.20 17.06 -7.09
CA LEU A 238 -11.26 18.17 -8.05
C LEU A 238 -10.49 17.88 -9.35
N SER A 239 -9.82 16.73 -9.46
CA SER A 239 -9.01 16.38 -10.63
C SER A 239 -9.80 15.72 -11.76
N ARG A 240 -9.17 15.63 -12.93
CA ARG A 240 -9.67 14.82 -14.06
C ARG A 240 -9.71 13.32 -13.76
N ARG A 241 -9.05 12.87 -12.68
CA ARG A 241 -8.93 11.47 -12.27
C ARG A 241 -9.83 11.10 -11.10
N LYS A 242 -10.81 11.96 -10.74
CA LYS A 242 -11.72 11.78 -9.59
C LYS A 242 -12.52 10.47 -9.61
N ASP A 243 -12.80 9.93 -10.80
CA ASP A 243 -13.53 8.66 -10.98
C ASP A 243 -12.59 7.45 -10.97
N GLY A 244 -11.26 7.68 -10.96
CA GLY A 244 -10.23 6.67 -10.87
C GLY A 244 -9.86 6.28 -9.42
N PRO A 245 -8.98 5.29 -9.23
CA PRO A 245 -8.58 4.86 -7.90
C PRO A 245 -7.81 5.95 -7.15
N PHE A 246 -8.13 6.14 -5.86
CA PHE A 246 -7.34 6.95 -4.93
C PHE A 246 -6.66 6.04 -3.89
N ILE A 247 -5.37 5.78 -4.09
CA ILE A 247 -4.59 4.86 -3.26
C ILE A 247 -3.73 5.67 -2.29
N GLN A 248 -4.04 5.64 -0.99
CA GLN A 248 -3.21 6.33 0.02
C GLN A 248 -2.16 5.37 0.58
N VAL A 249 -0.95 5.78 0.90
CA VAL A 249 0.06 4.90 1.49
C VAL A 249 0.81 5.71 2.52
N ASN A 250 0.80 5.28 3.77
CA ASN A 250 1.65 5.86 4.79
C ASN A 250 2.98 5.10 4.80
N CYS A 251 4.04 5.74 4.32
CA CYS A 251 5.36 5.12 4.16
C CYS A 251 6.00 4.82 5.51
N GLY A 252 5.76 5.66 6.53
CA GLY A 252 6.28 5.45 7.89
C GLY A 252 5.59 4.31 8.66
N ALA A 253 4.40 3.89 8.24
CA ALA A 253 3.69 2.77 8.87
C ALA A 253 4.12 1.39 8.34
N ILE A 254 4.84 1.34 7.22
CA ILE A 254 5.24 0.09 6.57
C ILE A 254 6.66 -0.27 7.02
N PRO A 255 6.89 -1.50 7.53
CA PRO A 255 8.25 -1.96 7.84
C PRO A 255 9.16 -1.87 6.61
N GLU A 256 10.42 -1.46 6.81
CA GLU A 256 11.41 -1.32 5.73
C GLU A 256 11.54 -2.60 4.87
N THR A 257 11.43 -3.78 5.50
CA THR A 257 11.51 -5.07 4.80
C THR A 257 10.33 -5.35 3.86
N LEU A 258 9.19 -4.70 4.07
CA LEU A 258 7.95 -4.91 3.31
C LEU A 258 7.64 -3.77 2.35
N ILE A 259 8.31 -2.61 2.48
CA ILE A 259 7.97 -1.42 1.70
C ILE A 259 8.06 -1.64 0.20
N ASP A 260 9.06 -2.42 -0.24
CA ASP A 260 9.24 -2.79 -1.63
C ASP A 260 8.08 -3.64 -2.17
N SER A 261 7.67 -4.65 -1.39
CA SER A 261 6.55 -5.53 -1.73
C SER A 261 5.21 -4.79 -1.71
N GLU A 262 4.99 -3.88 -0.77
CA GLU A 262 3.74 -3.10 -0.69
C GLU A 262 3.64 -2.05 -1.79
N LEU A 263 4.70 -1.30 -2.07
CA LEU A 263 4.69 -0.22 -3.07
C LEU A 263 4.74 -0.78 -4.50
N PHE A 264 5.64 -1.71 -4.78
CA PHE A 264 5.94 -2.18 -6.14
C PHE A 264 5.36 -3.56 -6.46
N GLY A 265 4.93 -4.33 -5.45
CA GLY A 265 4.42 -5.68 -5.64
C GLY A 265 5.53 -6.73 -5.75
N HIS A 266 5.16 -8.00 -5.79
CA HIS A 266 6.11 -9.11 -5.93
C HIS A 266 5.58 -10.22 -6.83
N GLU A 267 6.52 -10.90 -7.49
CA GLU A 267 6.26 -12.15 -8.18
C GLU A 267 6.23 -13.34 -7.21
N ARG A 268 5.54 -14.42 -7.61
CA ARG A 268 5.53 -15.65 -6.84
C ARG A 268 6.97 -16.18 -6.68
N GLY A 269 7.36 -16.51 -5.45
CA GLY A 269 8.70 -17.02 -5.13
C GLY A 269 9.80 -15.96 -5.01
N ALA A 270 9.46 -14.66 -5.02
CA ALA A 270 10.45 -13.59 -4.88
C ALA A 270 11.21 -13.60 -3.52
N PHE A 271 10.58 -14.11 -2.46
CA PHE A 271 11.17 -14.29 -1.13
C PHE A 271 10.47 -15.42 -0.36
N THR A 272 11.02 -15.82 0.79
CA THR A 272 10.42 -16.83 1.67
C THR A 272 9.06 -16.35 2.18
N GLY A 273 7.97 -16.98 1.71
CA GLY A 273 6.59 -16.57 2.03
C GLY A 273 5.81 -15.94 0.86
N ALA A 274 6.46 -15.66 -0.28
CA ALA A 274 5.80 -15.20 -1.51
C ALA A 274 5.07 -16.35 -2.23
N ILE A 275 4.01 -16.88 -1.61
CA ILE A 275 3.25 -18.05 -2.10
C ILE A 275 2.47 -17.70 -3.37
N SER A 276 1.97 -16.47 -3.46
CA SER A 276 1.25 -15.92 -4.61
C SER A 276 1.91 -14.64 -5.09
N GLN A 277 1.61 -14.24 -6.32
CA GLN A 277 1.95 -12.91 -6.82
C GLN A 277 1.08 -11.85 -6.12
N LYS A 278 1.61 -10.65 -5.91
CA LYS A 278 0.88 -9.50 -5.34
C LYS A 278 1.13 -8.23 -6.13
N ARG A 279 0.05 -7.52 -6.49
CA ARG A 279 0.13 -6.18 -7.12
C ARG A 279 0.50 -5.12 -6.08
N GLY A 280 1.46 -4.26 -6.41
CA GLY A 280 1.87 -3.14 -5.57
C GLY A 280 0.90 -1.97 -5.60
N CYS A 281 1.05 -1.03 -4.67
CA CYS A 281 0.22 0.18 -4.58
C CYS A 281 0.28 1.03 -5.86
N PHE A 282 1.46 1.16 -6.50
CA PHE A 282 1.59 1.91 -7.75
C PHE A 282 0.78 1.28 -8.90
N GLU A 283 0.79 -0.05 -8.98
CA GLU A 283 0.05 -0.80 -9.99
C GLU A 283 -1.47 -0.68 -9.77
N ARG A 284 -1.91 -0.67 -8.51
CA ARG A 284 -3.32 -0.49 -8.13
C ARG A 284 -3.82 0.93 -8.34
N ALA A 285 -2.93 1.92 -8.29
CA ALA A 285 -3.26 3.32 -8.53
C ALA A 285 -3.37 3.67 -10.02
N ASN A 286 -3.06 2.73 -10.92
CA ASN A 286 -3.08 2.95 -12.36
C ASN A 286 -4.43 3.52 -12.85
N GLY A 287 -4.38 4.58 -13.66
CA GLY A 287 -5.54 5.34 -14.11
C GLY A 287 -6.08 6.35 -13.08
N GLY A 288 -5.44 6.48 -11.91
CA GLY A 288 -5.89 7.32 -10.80
C GLY A 288 -4.76 8.11 -10.14
N THR A 289 -4.86 8.27 -8.83
CA THR A 289 -3.93 9.05 -8.00
C THR A 289 -3.40 8.19 -6.85
N ILE A 290 -2.09 8.24 -6.61
CA ILE A 290 -1.47 7.71 -5.40
C ILE A 290 -1.10 8.86 -4.47
N PHE A 291 -1.51 8.76 -3.21
CA PHE A 291 -1.10 9.65 -2.13
C PHE A 291 -0.08 8.95 -1.25
N LEU A 292 1.14 9.50 -1.15
CA LEU A 292 2.23 8.96 -0.36
C LEU A 292 2.45 9.85 0.87
N ASP A 293 1.91 9.44 2.01
CA ASP A 293 2.12 10.12 3.28
C ASP A 293 3.45 9.70 3.91
N GLU A 294 4.07 10.66 4.59
CA GLU A 294 5.41 10.57 5.18
C GLU A 294 6.48 10.07 4.20
N VAL A 295 6.57 10.67 3.00
CA VAL A 295 7.54 10.32 1.95
C VAL A 295 9.00 10.43 2.41
N GLY A 296 9.29 11.25 3.42
CA GLY A 296 10.61 11.38 4.03
C GLY A 296 11.11 10.10 4.70
N GLU A 297 10.20 9.23 5.16
CA GLU A 297 10.52 7.95 5.81
C GLU A 297 10.90 6.84 4.81
N LEU A 298 10.91 7.13 3.51
CA LEU A 298 11.28 6.14 2.50
C LEU A 298 12.76 5.74 2.61
N PRO A 299 13.08 4.45 2.68
CA PRO A 299 14.46 4.01 2.71
C PRO A 299 15.15 4.26 1.36
N PRO A 300 16.50 4.41 1.33
CA PRO A 300 17.23 4.82 0.13
C PRO A 300 16.99 3.94 -1.10
N HIS A 301 16.78 2.63 -0.92
CA HIS A 301 16.51 1.70 -2.02
C HIS A 301 15.12 1.92 -2.65
N ALA A 302 14.11 2.21 -1.83
CA ALA A 302 12.77 2.54 -2.30
C ALA A 302 12.74 3.90 -3.02
N GLN A 303 13.54 4.87 -2.56
CA GLN A 303 13.70 6.17 -3.24
C GLN A 303 14.19 6.02 -4.70
N VAL A 304 15.14 5.10 -4.95
CA VAL A 304 15.64 4.82 -6.31
C VAL A 304 14.55 4.28 -7.22
N ARG A 305 13.72 3.35 -6.72
CA ARG A 305 12.62 2.77 -7.49
C ARG A 305 11.49 3.77 -7.70
N MET A 306 11.17 4.57 -6.69
CA MET A 306 10.19 5.65 -6.78
C MET A 306 10.59 6.69 -7.85
N LEU A 307 11.88 7.01 -7.95
CA LEU A 307 12.39 7.89 -9.01
C LEU A 307 12.08 7.33 -10.41
N ARG A 308 12.29 6.02 -10.63
CA ARG A 308 11.94 5.36 -11.91
C ARG A 308 10.44 5.43 -12.20
N VAL A 309 9.59 5.22 -11.20
CA VAL A 309 8.14 5.37 -11.37
C VAL A 309 7.76 6.80 -11.76
N LEU A 310 8.39 7.80 -11.14
CA LEU A 310 8.15 9.22 -11.46
C LEU A 310 8.62 9.60 -12.86
N GLN A 311 9.78 9.08 -13.29
CA GLN A 311 10.42 9.44 -14.56
C GLN A 311 9.87 8.64 -15.74
N ASP A 312 9.88 7.31 -15.64
CA ASP A 312 9.62 6.41 -16.76
C ASP A 312 8.19 5.88 -16.78
N LYS A 313 7.42 6.13 -15.70
CA LYS A 313 6.05 5.60 -15.54
C LYS A 313 6.01 4.08 -15.64
N ILE A 314 7.06 3.42 -15.13
CA ILE A 314 7.23 1.96 -15.14
C ILE A 314 7.47 1.47 -13.72
N VAL A 315 6.85 0.34 -13.38
CA VAL A 315 7.04 -0.41 -12.15
C VAL A 315 7.63 -1.78 -12.50
N HIS A 316 8.58 -2.24 -11.68
CA HIS A 316 9.03 -3.63 -11.67
C HIS A 316 8.64 -4.27 -10.35
N ARG A 317 8.03 -5.45 -10.41
CA ARG A 317 7.75 -6.22 -9.19
C ARG A 317 9.04 -6.79 -8.61
N VAL A 318 9.08 -6.96 -7.30
CA VAL A 318 10.18 -7.65 -6.63
C VAL A 318 10.30 -9.07 -7.17
N GLY A 319 11.51 -9.44 -7.61
CA GLY A 319 11.79 -10.75 -8.21
C GLY A 319 11.34 -10.91 -9.66
N GLY A 320 10.69 -9.90 -10.24
CA GLY A 320 10.25 -9.88 -11.65
C GLY A 320 11.16 -9.02 -12.53
N ALA A 321 11.29 -9.41 -13.81
CA ALA A 321 11.96 -8.62 -14.83
C ALA A 321 11.00 -7.87 -15.75
N SER A 322 9.69 -8.11 -15.64
CA SER A 322 8.66 -7.48 -16.46
C SER A 322 8.52 -5.99 -16.14
N GLU A 323 8.44 -5.18 -17.20
CA GLU A 323 8.10 -3.76 -17.11
C GLU A 323 6.58 -3.59 -17.11
N ILE A 324 6.05 -2.93 -16.08
CA ILE A 324 4.62 -2.63 -15.97
C ILE A 324 4.44 -1.12 -16.12
N LYS A 325 3.87 -0.67 -17.24
CA LYS A 325 3.55 0.74 -17.45
C LYS A 325 2.39 1.17 -16.55
N VAL A 326 2.54 2.31 -15.89
CA VAL A 326 1.54 2.88 -14.97
C VAL A 326 1.27 4.35 -15.32
N ASP A 327 0.01 4.68 -15.55
CA ASP A 327 -0.44 6.06 -15.68
C ASP A 327 -1.02 6.54 -14.35
N ILE A 328 -0.19 7.24 -13.57
CA ILE A 328 -0.55 7.69 -12.22
C ILE A 328 -0.18 9.16 -11.99
N ARG A 329 -1.06 9.84 -11.25
CA ARG A 329 -0.75 11.11 -10.58
C ARG A 329 -0.21 10.82 -9.18
N ILE A 330 0.80 11.58 -8.75
CA ILE A 330 1.44 11.41 -7.44
C ILE A 330 1.19 12.66 -6.58
N ILE A 331 0.69 12.45 -5.38
CA ILE A 331 0.64 13.45 -4.31
C ILE A 331 1.51 12.90 -3.18
N ALA A 332 2.52 13.64 -2.74
CA ALA A 332 3.38 13.25 -1.63
C ALA A 332 3.14 14.18 -0.44
N ALA A 333 3.31 13.69 0.78
CA ALA A 333 3.19 14.46 2.01
C ALA A 333 4.35 14.16 2.95
N THR A 334 4.76 15.16 3.74
CA THR A 334 5.72 14.98 4.83
C THR A 334 5.64 16.12 5.84
N HIS A 335 6.03 15.83 7.09
CA HIS A 335 6.30 16.85 8.11
C HIS A 335 7.78 17.27 8.18
N GLN A 336 8.68 16.55 7.50
CA GLN A 336 10.12 16.77 7.54
C GLN A 336 10.58 17.78 6.48
N ASN A 337 11.70 18.46 6.75
CA ASN A 337 12.36 19.30 5.77
C ASN A 337 13.19 18.44 4.81
N LEU A 338 12.58 18.05 3.67
CA LEU A 338 13.27 17.23 2.66
C LEU A 338 14.54 17.89 2.12
N TYR A 339 14.61 19.22 2.06
CA TYR A 339 15.80 19.91 1.58
C TYR A 339 16.99 19.70 2.53
N GLU A 340 16.76 19.78 3.85
CA GLU A 340 17.79 19.44 4.85
C GLU A 340 18.19 17.96 4.78
N MET A 341 17.23 17.05 4.59
CA MET A 341 17.52 15.61 4.42
C MET A 341 18.38 15.34 3.18
N VAL A 342 18.21 16.12 2.11
CA VAL A 342 19.08 16.06 0.92
C VAL A 342 20.50 16.50 1.28
N GLN A 343 20.68 17.60 2.02
CA GLN A 343 22.00 18.05 2.48
C GLN A 343 22.68 16.99 3.36
N ASN A 344 21.90 16.29 4.18
CA ASN A 344 22.36 15.21 5.05
C ASN A 344 22.49 13.85 4.36
N LYS A 345 22.27 13.76 3.04
CA LYS A 345 22.31 12.52 2.23
C LYS A 345 21.32 11.43 2.67
N GLN A 346 20.28 11.80 3.41
CA GLN A 346 19.20 10.90 3.84
C GLN A 346 18.09 10.81 2.77
N PHE A 347 17.97 11.83 1.94
CA PHE A 347 17.03 11.87 0.82
C PHE A 347 17.75 12.20 -0.47
N ARG A 348 17.37 11.59 -1.59
CA ARG A 348 18.03 11.84 -2.87
C ARG A 348 17.61 13.17 -3.47
N ALA A 349 18.59 13.95 -3.94
CA ALA A 349 18.35 15.24 -4.59
C ALA A 349 17.48 15.12 -5.86
N ASP A 350 17.74 14.10 -6.69
CA ASP A 350 16.99 13.86 -7.94
C ASP A 350 15.51 13.55 -7.71
N LEU A 351 15.19 12.76 -6.68
CA LEU A 351 13.82 12.50 -6.25
C LEU A 351 13.15 13.75 -5.69
N TRP A 352 13.87 14.52 -4.87
CA TRP A 352 13.35 15.77 -4.32
C TRP A 352 12.93 16.74 -5.41
N PHE A 353 13.77 16.98 -6.43
CA PHE A 353 13.41 17.85 -7.56
C PHE A 353 12.17 17.39 -8.34
N ARG A 354 11.92 16.07 -8.41
CA ARG A 354 10.74 15.51 -9.10
C ARG A 354 9.46 15.57 -8.27
N LEU A 355 9.59 15.60 -6.94
CA LEU A 355 8.45 15.74 -6.03
C LEU A 355 8.11 17.21 -5.77
N HIS A 356 9.12 18.08 -5.66
CA HIS A 356 9.01 19.50 -5.38
C HIS A 356 8.65 20.32 -6.63
N VAL A 357 7.69 19.82 -7.42
CA VAL A 357 7.18 20.52 -8.62
C VAL A 357 6.14 21.56 -8.22
N PHE A 358 5.22 21.18 -7.33
CA PHE A 358 4.19 22.07 -6.80
C PHE A 358 4.05 21.87 -5.28
N PRO A 359 4.85 22.59 -4.46
CA PRO A 359 4.77 22.51 -3.01
C PRO A 359 3.57 23.30 -2.47
N ILE A 360 2.84 22.71 -1.53
CA ILE A 360 1.73 23.35 -0.81
C ILE A 360 2.03 23.25 0.68
N MET A 361 2.26 24.39 1.32
CA MET A 361 2.45 24.50 2.76
C MET A 361 1.10 24.60 3.46
N ILE A 362 0.78 23.63 4.32
CA ILE A 362 -0.45 23.64 5.12
C ILE A 362 -0.16 24.26 6.49
N PRO A 363 -0.85 25.35 6.87
CA PRO A 363 -0.60 26.03 8.12
C PRO A 363 -1.01 25.18 9.33
N PRO A 364 -0.25 25.25 10.43
CA PRO A 364 -0.63 24.64 11.70
C PRO A 364 -1.88 25.33 12.26
N LEU A 365 -2.61 24.66 13.15
CA LEU A 365 -3.91 25.10 13.67
C LEU A 365 -3.81 26.45 14.41
N ARG A 366 -2.67 26.72 15.06
CA ARG A 366 -2.39 27.99 15.75
C ARG A 366 -2.34 29.21 14.82
N ASP A 367 -2.08 29.01 13.52
CA ASP A 367 -2.03 30.09 12.53
C ASP A 367 -3.40 30.29 11.84
N ARG A 368 -4.40 29.46 12.19
CA ARG A 368 -5.77 29.49 11.67
C ARG A 368 -6.81 29.22 12.76
N THR A 369 -6.72 30.00 13.84
CA THR A 369 -7.61 29.83 15.00
C THR A 369 -9.09 30.09 14.69
N GLU A 370 -9.39 30.78 13.60
CA GLU A 370 -10.73 31.05 13.09
C GLU A 370 -11.47 29.76 12.68
N ASP A 371 -10.74 28.70 12.33
CA ASP A 371 -11.31 27.41 11.93
C ASP A 371 -11.77 26.58 13.14
N ILE A 372 -11.23 26.84 14.34
CA ILE A 372 -11.44 26.03 15.55
C ILE A 372 -12.94 25.88 15.89
N PRO A 373 -13.78 26.93 15.89
CA PRO A 373 -15.21 26.79 16.18
C PRO A 373 -15.92 25.84 15.21
N ALA A 374 -15.60 25.92 13.90
CA ALA A 374 -16.20 25.07 12.87
C ALA A 374 -15.71 23.61 13.01
N LEU A 375 -14.42 23.42 13.26
CA LEU A 375 -13.81 22.10 13.51
C LEU A 375 -14.41 21.42 14.73
N VAL A 376 -14.58 22.15 15.84
CA VAL A 376 -15.20 21.61 17.07
C VAL A 376 -16.63 21.14 16.80
N ASN A 377 -17.44 21.95 16.12
CA ASN A 377 -18.82 21.58 15.80
C ASN A 377 -18.85 20.32 14.91
N HIS A 378 -18.01 20.27 13.88
CA HIS A 378 -17.90 19.10 13.03
C HIS A 378 -17.50 17.84 13.80
N PHE A 379 -16.48 17.92 14.67
CA PHE A 379 -16.06 16.77 15.46
C PHE A 379 -17.12 16.35 16.48
N ILE A 380 -17.86 17.28 17.07
CA ILE A 380 -19.00 16.94 17.93
C ILE A 380 -20.03 16.13 17.14
N GLU A 381 -20.41 16.58 15.95
CA GLU A 381 -21.37 15.86 15.11
C GLU A 381 -20.88 14.48 14.71
N LYS A 382 -19.65 14.41 14.18
CA LYS A 382 -19.01 13.17 13.72
C LYS A 382 -18.89 12.16 14.86
N LYS A 383 -18.28 12.56 15.98
CA LYS A 383 -18.01 11.69 17.12
C LYS A 383 -19.28 11.30 17.87
N SER A 384 -20.29 12.17 17.91
CA SER A 384 -21.58 11.80 18.52
C SER A 384 -22.28 10.68 17.74
N ARG A 385 -22.18 10.68 16.40
CA ARG A 385 -22.70 9.59 15.56
C ARG A 385 -21.89 8.30 15.77
N GLU A 386 -20.56 8.38 15.79
CA GLU A 386 -19.67 7.23 16.02
C GLU A 386 -19.90 6.59 17.41
N LEU A 387 -20.09 7.41 18.45
CA LEU A 387 -20.35 6.98 19.82
C LEU A 387 -21.81 6.61 20.10
N GLN A 388 -22.69 6.70 19.08
CA GLN A 388 -24.13 6.40 19.18
C GLN A 388 -24.82 7.17 20.32
N LEU A 389 -24.45 8.45 20.51
CA LEU A 389 -25.05 9.28 21.56
C LEU A 389 -26.52 9.58 21.22
N PRO A 390 -27.43 9.55 22.20
CA PRO A 390 -28.87 9.73 21.97
C PRO A 390 -29.24 11.15 21.53
N HIS A 391 -28.40 12.14 21.86
CA HIS A 391 -28.60 13.55 21.51
C HIS A 391 -27.28 14.20 21.17
N LEU A 392 -27.32 15.21 20.30
CA LEU A 392 -26.17 16.06 20.02
C LEU A 392 -25.88 16.93 21.26
N PRO A 393 -24.76 16.76 21.95
CA PRO A 393 -24.50 17.50 23.17
C PRO A 393 -24.15 18.95 22.83
N LYS A 394 -24.75 19.89 23.58
CA LYS A 394 -24.51 21.32 23.39
C LYS A 394 -23.19 21.73 24.04
N LEU A 395 -22.48 22.66 23.40
CA LEU A 395 -21.34 23.33 24.00
C LEU A 395 -21.79 24.25 25.13
N SER A 396 -21.07 24.26 26.24
CA SER A 396 -21.27 25.27 27.29
C SER A 396 -20.90 26.66 26.77
N PRO A 397 -21.61 27.72 27.17
CA PRO A 397 -21.23 29.09 26.82
C PRO A 397 -19.79 29.38 27.25
N GLY A 398 -18.97 29.90 26.32
CA GLY A 398 -17.56 30.22 26.56
C GLY A 398 -16.59 29.04 26.47
N ALA A 399 -17.06 27.80 26.25
CA ALA A 399 -16.19 26.61 26.18
C ALA A 399 -15.18 26.64 25.02
N ILE A 400 -15.46 27.41 23.96
CA ILE A 400 -14.56 27.57 22.80
C ILE A 400 -13.38 28.51 23.11
N VAL A 401 -13.55 29.48 24.01
CA VAL A 401 -12.56 30.55 24.24
C VAL A 401 -11.19 30.00 24.64
N PRO A 402 -11.09 29.04 25.59
CA PRO A 402 -9.81 28.42 25.89
C PRO A 402 -9.18 27.75 24.66
N LEU A 403 -9.98 27.06 23.84
CA LEU A 403 -9.48 26.29 22.69
C LEU A 403 -8.79 27.19 21.65
N MET A 404 -9.27 28.42 21.49
CA MET A 404 -8.67 29.40 20.58
C MET A 404 -7.32 29.94 21.07
N SER A 405 -7.03 29.81 22.37
CA SER A 405 -5.79 30.32 22.97
C SER A 405 -4.67 29.26 23.10
N TYR A 406 -4.95 28.01 22.76
CA TYR A 406 -3.98 26.93 22.79
C TYR A 406 -3.08 26.92 21.56
N SER A 407 -1.83 26.46 21.71
CA SER A 407 -0.88 26.31 20.61
C SER A 407 -1.12 25.09 19.71
N TRP A 408 -1.89 24.10 20.17
CA TRP A 408 -2.22 22.87 19.43
C TRP A 408 -1.00 22.17 18.80
N PRO A 409 -0.03 21.68 19.59
CA PRO A 409 1.14 20.97 19.07
C PRO A 409 0.79 19.73 18.23
N GLY A 410 -0.33 19.05 18.51
CA GLY A 410 -0.84 17.96 17.68
C GLY A 410 -1.90 18.39 16.66
N ASN A 411 -2.06 19.70 16.43
CA ASN A 411 -2.93 20.32 15.44
C ASN A 411 -4.38 19.78 15.49
N VAL A 412 -5.00 19.55 14.33
CA VAL A 412 -6.40 19.13 14.20
C VAL A 412 -6.63 17.74 14.82
N ARG A 413 -5.61 16.86 14.79
CA ARG A 413 -5.70 15.52 15.39
C ARG A 413 -5.79 15.59 16.91
N GLU A 414 -5.07 16.50 17.55
CA GLU A 414 -5.19 16.75 18.99
C GLU A 414 -6.56 17.34 19.32
N LEU A 415 -7.04 18.32 18.54
CA LEU A 415 -8.37 18.89 18.69
C LEU A 415 -9.47 17.83 18.61
N GLU A 416 -9.43 16.93 17.63
CA GLU A 416 -10.39 15.82 17.50
C GLU A 416 -10.39 14.94 18.76
N ASN A 417 -9.21 14.57 19.26
CA ASN A 417 -9.07 13.74 20.47
C ASN A 417 -9.60 14.44 21.74
N VAL A 418 -9.34 15.75 21.85
CA VAL A 418 -9.81 16.59 22.96
C VAL A 418 -11.34 16.65 22.95
N VAL A 419 -11.95 16.86 21.77
CA VAL A 419 -13.41 16.86 21.60
C VAL A 419 -14.01 15.49 21.93
N GLU A 420 -13.43 14.40 21.40
CA GLU A 420 -13.89 13.04 21.69
C GLU A 420 -13.86 12.73 23.20
N ARG A 421 -12.75 13.07 23.87
CA ARG A 421 -12.62 12.91 25.31
C ARG A 421 -13.67 13.71 26.08
N ALA A 422 -13.92 14.96 25.67
CA ALA A 422 -14.92 15.81 26.30
C ALA A 422 -16.34 15.23 26.17
N LEU A 423 -16.67 14.65 25.01
CA LEU A 423 -17.96 13.98 24.78
C LEU A 423 -18.16 12.77 25.70
N ILE A 424 -17.13 11.93 25.84
CA ILE A 424 -17.16 10.74 26.71
C ILE A 424 -17.34 11.14 28.18
N LEU A 425 -16.65 12.19 28.63
CA LEU A 425 -16.71 12.66 30.01
C LEU A 425 -18.01 13.39 30.35
N SER A 426 -18.65 14.03 29.37
CA SER A 426 -19.83 14.87 29.60
C SER A 426 -21.06 14.09 30.07
N LYS A 427 -21.19 12.79 29.73
CA LYS A 427 -22.29 11.90 30.15
C LYS A 427 -23.69 12.55 30.04
N GLY A 428 -23.95 13.27 28.95
CA GLY A 428 -25.23 13.94 28.69
C GLY A 428 -25.38 15.37 29.23
N ARG A 429 -24.33 15.95 29.84
CA ARG A 429 -24.28 17.37 30.21
C ARG A 429 -23.78 18.24 29.04
N PRO A 430 -23.87 19.58 29.14
CA PRO A 430 -23.16 20.46 28.22
C PRO A 430 -21.66 20.21 28.24
N VAL A 431 -21.05 20.13 27.05
CA VAL A 431 -19.62 19.86 26.89
C VAL A 431 -18.82 21.06 27.41
N THR A 432 -17.81 20.79 28.23
CA THR A 432 -16.84 21.76 28.76
C THR A 432 -15.44 21.22 28.53
N PHE A 433 -14.45 22.11 28.39
CA PHE A 433 -13.05 21.74 28.17
C PHE A 433 -12.15 22.08 29.38
N ASP A 434 -12.75 22.49 30.50
CA ASP A 434 -12.06 22.99 31.70
C ASP A 434 -11.25 21.92 32.46
N SER A 435 -11.58 20.64 32.24
CA SER A 435 -10.98 19.48 32.93
C SER A 435 -9.97 18.70 32.09
N ILE A 436 -9.71 19.16 30.87
CA ILE A 436 -8.75 18.49 29.99
C ILE A 436 -7.37 18.92 30.45
N VAL A 437 -6.50 17.97 30.75
CA VAL A 437 -5.07 18.26 30.95
C VAL A 437 -4.53 18.63 29.58
N TRP A 438 -4.33 19.93 29.37
CA TRP A 438 -3.64 20.50 28.22
C TRP A 438 -2.23 19.96 28.29
N ALA A 439 -1.74 19.34 27.22
CA ALA A 439 -0.43 18.70 27.23
C ALA A 439 0.67 19.76 27.24
N ASP A 440 0.91 20.37 28.41
CA ASP A 440 2.03 21.26 28.67
C ASP A 440 2.69 20.87 29.99
N GLU A 441 3.45 19.77 29.95
CA GLU A 441 4.49 19.45 30.94
C GLU A 441 5.78 19.00 30.23
N GLY A 442 6.14 19.65 29.11
CA GLY A 442 7.33 19.25 28.35
C GLY A 442 7.83 20.29 27.37
N GLY A 443 8.21 21.47 27.86
CA GLY A 443 8.85 22.50 27.05
C GLY A 443 9.49 23.58 27.91
N GLU A 444 10.82 23.55 28.00
CA GLU A 444 11.64 24.61 28.57
C GLU A 444 11.20 25.97 28.03
N ARG A 445 10.83 26.88 28.94
CA ARG A 445 10.85 28.31 28.66
C ARG A 445 12.31 28.69 28.40
N VAL A 446 12.69 28.76 27.14
CA VAL A 446 13.95 29.39 26.74
C VAL A 446 13.91 30.84 27.22
N ALA A 447 14.91 31.14 28.04
CA ALA A 447 15.10 32.38 28.73
C ALA A 447 15.15 33.57 27.77
N ALA A 448 14.17 34.47 27.87
CA ALA A 448 14.46 35.89 27.84
C ALA A 448 14.67 36.32 29.29
N THR A 449 15.92 36.54 29.69
CA THR A 449 16.26 37.19 30.96
C THR A 449 15.63 38.59 30.97
N PRO A 450 14.99 38.99 32.07
CA PRO A 450 15.78 39.64 33.10
C PRO A 450 15.43 39.20 34.54
N GLU A 451 16.49 39.13 35.33
CA GLU A 451 16.55 39.41 36.77
C GLU A 451 15.92 38.42 37.78
N LYS A 452 16.85 37.72 38.45
CA LYS A 452 16.82 37.27 39.85
C LYS A 452 15.56 36.53 40.32
N ASP A 453 15.66 35.22 40.10
CA ASP A 453 15.31 34.16 41.03
C ASP A 453 15.24 34.59 42.51
N GLU A 454 14.03 34.86 43.01
CA GLU A 454 13.68 34.58 44.40
C GLU A 454 12.76 33.35 44.36
N SER A 455 13.33 32.17 44.60
CA SER A 455 12.57 31.03 45.08
C SER A 455 11.62 31.52 46.16
N LEU A 456 10.31 31.53 45.91
CA LEU A 456 9.33 32.00 46.88
C LEU A 456 9.35 31.03 48.06
N ASN A 457 10.17 31.38 49.05
CA ASN A 457 10.32 30.67 50.30
C ASN A 457 8.92 30.41 50.88
N ILE A 458 8.69 29.24 51.46
CA ILE A 458 7.39 28.87 52.06
C ILE A 458 6.89 29.93 53.06
N ASP A 459 7.82 30.67 53.67
CA ASP A 459 7.54 31.83 54.51
C ASP A 459 6.86 32.99 53.77
N TYR A 460 7.18 33.23 52.50
CA TYR A 460 6.54 34.25 51.66
C TYR A 460 5.09 33.88 51.33
N ILE A 461 4.84 32.63 50.95
CA ILE A 461 3.48 32.14 50.65
C ILE A 461 2.63 32.20 51.92
N ASN A 462 3.18 31.75 53.05
CA ASN A 462 2.53 31.84 54.36
C ASN A 462 2.25 33.30 54.75
N ALA A 463 3.20 34.21 54.54
CA ALA A 463 3.03 35.64 54.82
C ALA A 463 1.92 36.27 53.96
N LYS A 464 1.87 35.94 52.66
CA LYS A 464 0.84 36.42 51.73
C LYS A 464 -0.55 35.93 52.13
N HIS A 465 -0.67 34.66 52.49
CA HIS A 465 -1.93 34.07 52.98
C HIS A 465 -2.38 34.70 54.31
N MET A 466 -1.47 34.86 55.28
CA MET A 466 -1.76 35.48 56.57
C MET A 466 -2.20 36.95 56.43
N ARG A 467 -1.58 37.73 55.53
CA ARG A 467 -2.03 39.11 55.24
C ARG A 467 -3.43 39.16 54.64
N LYS A 468 -3.77 38.22 53.75
CA LYS A 468 -5.11 38.13 53.16
C LYS A 468 -6.17 37.86 54.23
N VAL A 469 -5.91 36.90 55.13
CA VAL A 469 -6.84 36.59 56.22
C VAL A 469 -6.94 37.75 57.23
N LEU A 470 -5.84 38.42 57.56
CA LEU A 470 -5.87 39.60 58.44
C LEU A 470 -6.67 40.78 57.85
N LYS A 471 -6.64 40.98 56.53
CA LYS A 471 -7.49 41.96 55.84
C LYS A 471 -8.98 41.59 55.95
N MET A 472 -9.31 40.32 55.72
CA MET A 472 -10.69 39.83 55.83
C MET A 472 -11.25 39.97 57.25
N THR A 473 -10.40 39.85 58.28
CA THR A 473 -10.81 39.98 59.69
C THR A 473 -10.56 41.37 60.29
N LYS A 474 -10.20 42.38 59.48
CA LYS A 474 -9.87 43.76 59.91
C LYS A 474 -8.88 43.80 61.08
N GLY A 475 -7.83 42.98 61.00
CA GLY A 475 -6.78 42.89 62.01
C GLY A 475 -7.20 42.21 63.33
N ARG A 476 -8.38 41.59 63.41
CA ARG A 476 -8.83 40.84 64.60
C ARG A 476 -8.15 39.47 64.65
N ILE A 477 -7.36 39.25 65.70
CA ILE A 477 -6.60 37.99 65.89
C ILE A 477 -7.40 36.96 66.69
N ASN A 478 -8.11 37.38 67.76
CA ASN A 478 -8.78 36.47 68.71
C ASN A 478 -10.31 36.62 68.72
N GLY A 479 -10.98 35.53 69.12
CA GLY A 479 -12.44 35.42 69.29
C GLY A 479 -13.15 34.82 68.08
N PRO A 480 -14.49 34.65 68.14
CA PRO A 480 -15.29 34.19 67.02
C PRO A 480 -15.09 35.12 65.81
N GLY A 481 -14.69 34.55 64.66
CA GLY A 481 -14.34 35.32 63.45
C GLY A 481 -12.96 36.00 63.45
N GLY A 482 -12.06 35.66 64.39
CA GLY A 482 -10.67 36.11 64.38
C GLY A 482 -9.79 35.33 63.40
N ALA A 483 -8.68 35.94 62.97
CA ALA A 483 -7.76 35.35 62.00
C ALA A 483 -7.16 34.02 62.48
N ALA A 484 -6.99 33.82 63.79
CA ALA A 484 -6.50 32.56 64.36
C ALA A 484 -7.46 31.39 64.10
N VAL A 485 -8.77 31.63 64.19
CA VAL A 485 -9.81 30.61 63.95
C VAL A 485 -9.87 30.24 62.47
N LEU A 486 -9.84 31.24 61.58
CA LEU A 486 -9.88 31.01 60.13
C LEU A 486 -8.61 30.33 59.59
N LEU A 487 -7.47 30.54 60.25
CA LEU A 487 -6.21 29.87 59.91
C LEU A 487 -6.02 28.53 60.63
N GLY A 488 -6.94 28.13 61.52
CA GLY A 488 -6.82 26.89 62.30
C GLY A 488 -5.65 26.87 63.29
N LEU A 489 -5.19 28.04 63.74
CA LEU A 489 -4.02 28.18 64.63
C LEU A 489 -4.42 28.68 66.01
N ASN A 490 -3.65 28.32 67.03
CA ASN A 490 -3.77 28.95 68.34
C ASN A 490 -3.41 30.46 68.23
N PRO A 491 -4.21 31.37 68.81
CA PRO A 491 -3.89 32.80 68.93
C PRO A 491 -2.45 33.18 69.30
N SER A 492 -1.83 32.46 70.24
CA SER A 492 -0.45 32.72 70.66
C SER A 492 0.56 32.36 69.57
N THR A 493 0.36 31.23 68.89
CA THR A 493 1.17 30.76 67.76
C THR A 493 1.07 31.69 66.55
N LEU A 494 -0.13 32.19 66.25
CA LEU A 494 -0.33 33.15 65.17
C LEU A 494 0.41 34.47 65.45
N ARG A 495 0.32 35.01 66.67
CA ARG A 495 1.06 36.23 67.06
C ARG A 495 2.57 36.04 66.94
N HIS A 496 3.10 34.89 67.35
CA HIS A 496 4.52 34.61 67.22
C HIS A 496 4.94 34.58 65.75
N ARG A 497 4.21 33.87 64.88
CA ARG A 497 4.54 33.78 63.44
C ARG A 497 4.42 35.14 62.73
N LEU A 498 3.40 35.95 63.06
CA LEU A 498 3.26 37.31 62.52
C LEU A 498 4.43 38.22 62.95
N LYS A 499 4.94 38.05 64.17
CA LYS A 499 6.12 38.79 64.65
C LYS A 499 7.39 38.34 63.93
N THR A 500 7.59 37.03 63.76
CA THR A 500 8.75 36.46 63.04
C THR A 500 8.78 36.91 61.57
N LEU A 501 7.63 36.93 60.91
CA LEU A 501 7.47 37.36 59.51
C LEU A 501 7.32 38.89 59.34
N ARG A 502 7.48 39.66 60.42
CA ARG A 502 7.36 41.13 60.47
C ARG A 502 6.05 41.68 59.86
N ILE A 503 4.94 40.96 60.02
CA ILE A 503 3.63 41.37 59.51
C ILE A 503 2.92 42.22 60.59
N PRO A 504 2.57 43.49 60.29
CA PRO A 504 1.84 44.32 61.25
C PRO A 504 0.49 43.68 61.58
N HIS A 505 0.07 43.74 62.84
CA HIS A 505 -1.18 43.15 63.29
C HIS A 505 -1.76 43.92 64.48
N GLY A 506 -3.08 44.00 64.57
CA GLY A 506 -3.82 44.82 65.54
C GLY A 506 -5.00 45.54 64.90
N ARG A 507 -6.10 45.73 65.65
CA ARG A 507 -7.27 46.49 65.18
C ARG A 507 -6.85 47.95 64.97
N GLY A 508 -6.80 48.40 63.72
CA GLY A 508 -6.32 49.73 63.32
C GLY A 508 -5.14 49.74 62.34
N LYS A 509 -4.57 48.57 62.00
CA LYS A 509 -3.53 48.46 60.94
C LYS A 509 -4.05 47.91 59.62
N TYR A 510 -5.31 47.47 59.55
CA TYR A 510 -5.98 46.86 58.40
C TYR A 510 -7.48 47.11 58.41
#